data_AF-A0A811MEG9-F1
#
_entry.id   AF-A0A811MEG9-F1
#
_cell.length_a   1.000
_cell.length_b   1.000
_cell.length_c   1.000
_cell.angle_alpha   90.00
_cell.angle_beta   90.00
_cell.angle_gamma   90.00
#
_symmetry.space_group_name_H-M   'P 1'
#
loop_
_entity.id
_entity.type
_entity.pdbx_description
1 polymer ?
#
loop_
_entity_poly.entity_id
_entity_poly.type
_entity_poly.pdbx_seq_one_letter_code
_entity_poly.pdbx_strand_id
1 'polypeptide(L)'
;MTSLRKLKKQSSGFLVNNNCVFGVEFIKVTTSKANKTSETLFVQKTSISNAPKTYTWDIEDFFALKNPDYSPEFEVGGYKWYISMYPSREGNHLSLHLNLKKTNDLPNDTGNLVELTLSIKKKEADNRRKGTGRCQFSRKARSWGWSKFISLEDFKDSSNGYLVKTKCCVEVEVAIIGSSGQESG
;
A
#
# COMPACT_ATOMS: atom_id res chain seq x y z
N MET A 1 -1.16 16.98 18.58
CA MET A 1 -2.40 16.89 17.79
C MET A 1 -3.38 17.97 18.29
N THR A 2 -3.84 18.89 17.42
CA THR A 2 -4.71 20.02 17.79
C THR A 2 -6.16 19.70 17.45
N SER A 3 -7.10 19.90 18.37
CA SER A 3 -8.52 19.55 18.13
C SER A 3 -9.21 20.51 17.17
N LEU A 4 -10.21 20.03 16.42
CA LEU A 4 -11.01 20.86 15.50
C LEU A 4 -11.66 22.06 16.22
N ARG A 5 -12.09 21.87 17.47
CA ARG A 5 -12.63 22.96 18.31
C ARG A 5 -11.59 24.03 18.60
N LYS A 6 -10.33 23.63 18.83
CA LYS A 6 -9.21 24.56 19.05
C LYS A 6 -8.82 25.27 17.75
N LEU A 7 -8.90 24.58 16.61
CA LEU A 7 -8.62 25.12 15.28
C LEU A 7 -9.64 26.19 14.85
N LYS A 8 -10.93 25.96 15.14
CA LYS A 8 -12.03 26.89 14.82
C LYS A 8 -12.09 28.13 15.71
N LYS A 9 -11.34 28.18 16.81
CA LYS A 9 -11.33 29.34 17.71
C LYS A 9 -10.45 30.43 17.10
N GLN A 10 -11.02 31.61 16.78
CA GLN A 10 -10.24 32.74 16.24
C GLN A 10 -9.02 33.09 17.13
N SER A 11 -9.17 32.98 18.44
CA SER A 11 -8.09 33.25 19.40
C SER A 11 -6.95 32.22 19.37
N SER A 12 -7.00 31.21 18.51
CA SER A 12 -5.98 30.16 18.41
C SER A 12 -4.84 30.53 17.47
N GLY A 13 -4.99 31.57 16.64
CA GLY A 13 -4.02 31.98 15.62
C GLY A 13 -3.96 31.05 14.40
N PHE A 14 -4.66 29.92 14.41
CA PHE A 14 -4.70 28.97 13.27
C PHE A 14 -5.66 29.42 12.16
N LEU A 15 -6.59 30.32 12.45
CA LEU A 15 -7.51 30.94 11.49
C LEU A 15 -7.37 32.45 11.58
N VAL A 16 -6.83 33.07 10.53
CA VAL A 16 -6.71 34.52 10.40
C VAL A 16 -7.48 34.92 9.14
N ASN A 17 -8.53 35.75 9.29
CA ASN A 17 -9.36 36.23 8.18
C ASN A 17 -9.93 35.10 7.29
N ASN A 18 -10.52 34.07 7.91
CA ASN A 18 -11.01 32.84 7.23
C ASN A 18 -9.93 32.02 6.50
N ASN A 19 -8.65 32.39 6.60
CA ASN A 19 -7.55 31.64 6.05
C ASN A 19 -6.91 30.79 7.15
N CYS A 20 -6.65 29.52 6.84
CA CYS A 20 -5.93 28.62 7.72
C CYS A 20 -4.52 28.37 7.16
N VAL A 21 -3.51 28.50 8.00
CA VAL A 21 -2.11 28.22 7.63
C VAL A 21 -1.72 26.87 8.22
N PHE A 22 -1.33 25.94 7.37
CA PHE A 22 -0.79 24.64 7.78
C PHE A 22 0.70 24.58 7.45
N GLY A 23 1.51 24.18 8.44
CA GLY A 23 2.88 23.77 8.19
C GLY A 23 2.91 22.36 7.59
N VAL A 24 3.69 22.15 6.53
CA VAL A 24 3.90 20.83 5.93
C VAL A 24 5.32 20.37 6.28
N GLU A 25 5.42 19.18 6.85
CA GLU A 25 6.71 18.51 7.09
C GLU A 25 6.87 17.37 6.09
N PHE A 26 7.96 17.42 5.32
CA PHE A 26 8.29 16.36 4.37
C PHE A 26 9.09 15.25 5.06
N ILE A 27 8.44 14.12 5.31
CA ILE A 27 9.07 12.97 5.98
C ILE A 27 10.07 12.26 5.06
N LYS A 28 9.81 12.24 3.74
CA LYS A 28 10.69 11.62 2.74
C LYS A 28 10.50 12.23 1.36
N VAL A 29 11.58 12.74 0.77
CA VAL A 29 11.60 13.26 -0.60
C VAL A 29 12.40 12.30 -1.48
N THR A 30 11.80 11.85 -2.58
CA THR A 30 12.49 10.97 -3.55
C THR A 30 12.38 11.61 -4.93
N THR A 31 13.49 11.72 -5.66
CA THR A 31 13.51 12.29 -7.00
C THR A 31 13.10 11.24 -8.03
N SER A 32 12.10 11.55 -8.87
CA SER A 32 11.72 10.73 -10.03
C SER A 32 11.69 11.61 -11.28
N LYS A 33 12.19 11.12 -12.42
CA LYS A 33 12.01 11.80 -13.71
C LYS A 33 10.52 11.79 -14.08
N ALA A 34 9.85 12.92 -13.92
CA ALA A 34 8.45 13.09 -14.28
C ALA A 34 8.25 14.42 -15.03
N ASN A 35 7.49 14.38 -16.13
CA ASN A 35 7.20 15.55 -16.97
C ASN A 35 6.01 16.39 -16.45
N LYS A 36 5.52 16.12 -15.22
CA LYS A 36 4.40 16.81 -14.60
C LYS A 36 4.60 16.95 -13.10
N THR A 37 4.40 18.16 -12.60
CA THR A 37 4.30 18.50 -11.18
C THR A 37 2.92 18.09 -10.67
N SER A 38 2.84 17.38 -9.54
CA SER A 38 1.58 17.10 -8.86
C SER A 38 1.77 17.25 -7.36
N GLU A 39 0.90 18.03 -6.74
CA GLU A 39 0.84 18.23 -5.29
C GLU A 39 -0.51 17.69 -4.83
N THR A 40 -0.53 16.69 -3.95
CA THR A 40 -1.76 16.16 -3.37
C THR A 40 -1.65 16.22 -1.85
N LEU A 41 -2.58 16.94 -1.22
CA LEU A 41 -2.70 17.00 0.23
C LEU A 41 -3.72 15.96 0.70
N PHE A 42 -3.34 15.09 1.63
CA PHE A 42 -4.27 14.18 2.28
C PHE A 42 -4.64 14.71 3.65
N VAL A 43 -5.94 14.80 3.91
CA VAL A 43 -6.42 15.04 5.27
C VAL A 43 -6.42 13.70 6.00
N GLN A 44 -5.53 13.56 6.96
CA GLN A 44 -5.55 12.44 7.90
C GLN A 44 -6.72 12.67 8.88
N LYS A 45 -7.92 12.19 8.53
CA LYS A 45 -9.01 12.06 9.51
C LYS A 45 -8.63 10.92 10.46
N THR A 46 -8.40 11.23 11.72
CA THR A 46 -8.13 10.25 12.80
C THR A 46 -9.27 9.24 12.98
N SER A 47 -10.44 9.46 12.38
CA SER A 47 -11.56 8.52 12.33
C SER A 47 -11.56 7.56 11.13
N ILE A 48 -10.69 7.77 10.12
CA ILE A 48 -10.59 6.94 8.91
C ILE A 48 -9.41 5.95 8.99
N SER A 49 -8.50 6.12 9.97
CA SER A 49 -7.44 5.14 10.19
C SER A 49 -8.05 3.81 10.63
N ASN A 50 -8.31 2.95 9.65
CA ASN A 50 -8.70 1.58 9.93
C ASN A 50 -7.49 0.89 10.55
N ALA A 51 -7.72 0.08 11.58
CA ALA A 51 -6.68 -0.80 12.10
C ALA A 51 -6.08 -1.61 10.94
N PRO A 52 -4.74 -1.80 10.91
CA PRO A 52 -4.10 -2.59 9.87
C PRO A 52 -4.78 -3.96 9.78
N LYS A 53 -5.15 -4.36 8.56
CA LYS A 53 -5.75 -5.67 8.28
C LYS A 53 -4.77 -6.51 7.49
N THR A 54 -4.57 -7.74 7.93
CA THR A 54 -3.70 -8.71 7.27
C THR A 54 -4.55 -9.63 6.38
N TYR A 55 -4.09 -9.82 5.15
CA TYR A 55 -4.59 -10.84 4.23
C TYR A 55 -3.44 -11.80 3.88
N THR A 56 -3.78 -13.09 3.81
CA THR A 56 -2.83 -14.16 3.48
C THR A 56 -3.23 -14.82 2.16
N TRP A 57 -2.23 -15.07 1.30
CA TRP A 57 -2.35 -15.84 0.09
C TRP A 57 -1.40 -17.04 0.15
N ASP A 58 -1.98 -18.20 0.41
CA ASP A 58 -1.27 -19.49 0.34
C ASP A 58 -1.22 -19.98 -1.11
N ILE A 59 0.00 -20.31 -1.56
CA ILE A 59 0.27 -20.84 -2.88
C ILE A 59 0.66 -22.31 -2.73
N GLU A 60 -0.15 -23.18 -3.32
CA GLU A 60 0.03 -24.64 -3.24
C GLU A 60 1.12 -25.17 -4.18
N ASP A 61 1.31 -24.51 -5.32
CA ASP A 61 2.39 -24.81 -6.26
C ASP A 61 2.88 -23.56 -6.94
N PHE A 62 4.03 -23.05 -6.47
CA PHE A 62 4.71 -21.90 -7.04
C PHE A 62 5.10 -22.11 -8.51
N PHE A 63 5.44 -23.34 -8.90
CA PHE A 63 5.87 -23.63 -10.27
C PHE A 63 4.71 -23.70 -11.25
N ALA A 64 3.48 -23.85 -10.76
CA ALA A 64 2.26 -23.79 -11.56
C ALA A 64 1.74 -22.36 -11.77
N LEU A 65 2.32 -21.35 -11.10
CA LEU A 65 1.87 -19.96 -11.23
C LEU A 65 2.13 -19.41 -12.63
N LYS A 66 1.18 -18.58 -13.08
CA LYS A 66 1.37 -17.73 -14.27
C LYS A 66 2.32 -16.57 -13.97
N ASN A 67 2.71 -15.85 -15.02
CA ASN A 67 3.56 -14.68 -14.90
C ASN A 67 2.92 -13.45 -15.57
N PRO A 68 2.19 -12.59 -14.83
CA PRO A 68 1.89 -12.70 -13.39
C PRO A 68 0.77 -13.70 -13.06
N ASP A 69 0.67 -14.02 -11.77
CA ASP A 69 -0.50 -14.63 -11.15
C ASP A 69 -1.06 -13.75 -10.03
N TYR A 70 -2.28 -14.05 -9.58
CA TYR A 70 -3.06 -13.18 -8.71
C TYR A 70 -3.66 -13.93 -7.52
N SER A 71 -3.67 -13.28 -6.37
CA SER A 71 -4.46 -13.76 -5.23
C SER A 71 -5.96 -13.60 -5.49
N PRO A 72 -6.81 -14.30 -4.71
CA PRO A 72 -8.20 -13.89 -4.54
C PRO A 72 -8.33 -12.42 -4.08
N GLU A 73 -9.49 -11.83 -4.35
CA GLU A 73 -9.81 -10.49 -3.91
C GLU A 73 -10.15 -10.46 -2.41
N PHE A 74 -9.74 -9.40 -1.72
CA PHE A 74 -10.04 -9.18 -0.30
C PHE A 74 -10.41 -7.73 -0.03
N GLU A 75 -11.09 -7.46 1.09
CA GLU A 75 -11.62 -6.13 1.38
C GLU A 75 -10.98 -5.49 2.61
N VAL A 76 -10.48 -4.26 2.44
CA VAL A 76 -9.95 -3.42 3.51
C VAL A 76 -10.44 -1.99 3.31
N GLY A 77 -11.06 -1.43 4.35
CA GLY A 77 -11.56 -0.06 4.37
C GLY A 77 -12.59 0.27 3.28
N GLY A 78 -13.41 -0.71 2.88
CA GLY A 78 -14.43 -0.54 1.82
C GLY A 78 -13.87 -0.64 0.39
N TYR A 79 -12.59 -0.97 0.23
CA TYR A 79 -11.96 -1.17 -1.07
C TYR A 79 -11.60 -2.64 -1.28
N LYS A 80 -11.76 -3.11 -2.52
CA LYS A 80 -11.34 -4.45 -2.94
C LYS A 80 -9.92 -4.42 -3.47
N TRP A 81 -9.10 -5.32 -2.94
CA TRP A 81 -7.67 -5.43 -3.19
C TRP A 81 -7.33 -6.84 -3.67
N TYR A 82 -6.18 -6.98 -4.33
CA TYR A 82 -5.58 -8.28 -4.64
C TYR A 82 -4.07 -8.13 -4.79
N ILE A 83 -3.33 -9.20 -4.50
CA ILE A 83 -1.89 -9.27 -4.69
C ILE A 83 -1.61 -9.76 -6.11
N SER A 84 -0.63 -9.19 -6.79
CA SER A 84 -0.03 -9.78 -7.99
C SER A 84 1.40 -10.20 -7.71
N MET A 85 1.72 -11.42 -8.13
CA MET A 85 3.07 -11.97 -8.09
C MET A 85 3.59 -12.16 -9.51
N TYR A 86 4.84 -11.76 -9.73
CA TYR A 86 5.58 -12.11 -10.93
C TYR A 86 6.69 -13.07 -10.52
N PRO A 87 6.54 -14.39 -10.79
CA PRO A 87 7.54 -15.39 -10.42
C PRO A 87 8.90 -15.17 -11.08
N SER A 88 8.97 -14.48 -12.22
CA SER A 88 10.22 -14.07 -12.86
C SER A 88 9.96 -12.94 -13.85
N ARG A 89 10.43 -11.71 -13.57
CA ARG A 89 10.25 -10.58 -14.50
C ARG A 89 11.54 -9.84 -14.78
N GLU A 90 12.14 -9.25 -13.75
CA GLU A 90 13.32 -8.38 -13.87
C GLU A 90 14.51 -8.98 -13.13
N GLY A 91 15.54 -9.37 -13.88
CA GLY A 91 16.85 -9.75 -13.33
C GLY A 91 16.80 -10.85 -12.27
N ASN A 92 16.03 -11.92 -12.50
CA ASN A 92 15.87 -13.06 -11.58
C ASN A 92 15.36 -12.70 -10.19
N HIS A 93 14.47 -11.72 -10.08
CA HIS A 93 13.75 -11.43 -8.84
C HIS A 93 12.28 -11.76 -8.97
N LEU A 94 11.70 -12.20 -7.85
CA LEU A 94 10.27 -12.26 -7.65
C LEU A 94 9.77 -10.85 -7.33
N SER A 95 8.70 -10.43 -8.00
CA SER A 95 8.04 -9.14 -7.75
C SER A 95 6.70 -9.35 -7.03
N LEU A 96 6.38 -8.46 -6.08
CA LEU A 96 5.10 -8.44 -5.37
C LEU A 96 4.49 -7.04 -5.41
N HIS A 97 3.20 -6.96 -5.74
CA HIS A 97 2.45 -5.71 -5.73
C HIS A 97 1.07 -5.90 -5.12
N LEU A 98 0.62 -4.87 -4.41
CA LEU A 98 -0.76 -4.71 -4.00
C LEU A 98 -1.50 -3.94 -5.11
N ASN A 99 -2.70 -4.40 -5.45
CA ASN A 99 -3.50 -3.81 -6.50
C ASN A 99 -4.89 -3.46 -5.98
N LEU A 100 -5.37 -2.27 -6.36
CA LEU A 100 -6.73 -1.83 -6.17
C LEU A 100 -7.59 -2.32 -7.34
N LYS A 101 -8.67 -3.04 -7.04
CA LYS A 101 -9.65 -3.50 -8.04
C LYS A 101 -10.30 -2.29 -8.71
N LYS A 102 -10.47 -2.37 -10.03
CA LYS A 102 -11.23 -1.37 -10.78
C LYS A 102 -12.70 -1.43 -10.35
N THR A 103 -13.17 -0.37 -9.72
CA THR A 103 -14.60 -0.13 -9.49
C THR A 103 -15.06 1.01 -10.40
N ASN A 104 -16.30 0.91 -10.91
CA ASN A 104 -16.87 1.98 -11.74
C ASN A 104 -17.27 3.21 -10.90
N ASP A 105 -17.40 3.04 -9.58
CA ASP A 105 -17.97 4.04 -8.67
C ASP A 105 -16.95 4.98 -8.03
N LEU A 106 -15.64 4.79 -8.27
CA LEU A 106 -14.63 5.65 -7.65
C LEU A 106 -14.58 7.01 -8.39
N PRO A 107 -14.75 8.16 -7.71
CA PRO A 107 -14.63 9.45 -8.37
C PRO A 107 -13.22 9.64 -8.97
N ASN A 108 -13.14 10.25 -10.15
CA ASN A 108 -11.89 10.39 -10.93
C ASN A 108 -10.72 11.03 -10.15
N ASP A 109 -11.03 11.88 -9.17
CA ASP A 109 -10.05 12.71 -8.45
C ASP A 109 -9.84 12.29 -6.99
N THR A 110 -10.27 11.08 -6.62
CA THR A 110 -10.06 10.53 -5.27
C THR A 110 -8.83 9.62 -5.21
N GLY A 111 -8.13 9.68 -4.09
CA GLY A 111 -6.96 8.86 -3.82
C GLY A 111 -6.88 8.46 -2.36
N ASN A 112 -6.51 7.21 -2.11
CA ASN A 112 -6.31 6.69 -0.77
C ASN A 112 -4.82 6.66 -0.47
N LEU A 113 -4.43 7.28 0.64
CA LEU A 113 -3.12 7.09 1.23
C LEU A 113 -3.14 5.79 2.02
N VAL A 114 -2.34 4.83 1.57
CA VAL A 114 -2.28 3.48 2.13
C VAL A 114 -0.88 3.26 2.68
N GLU A 115 -0.83 2.78 3.92
CA GLU A 115 0.37 2.14 4.47
C GLU A 115 0.20 0.64 4.30
N LEU A 116 1.23 -0.02 3.74
CA LEU A 116 1.20 -1.45 3.51
C LEU A 116 2.53 -2.12 3.86
N THR A 117 2.44 -3.37 4.28
CA THR A 117 3.58 -4.28 4.41
C THR A 117 3.30 -5.55 3.62
N LEU A 118 4.06 -5.80 2.55
CA LEU A 118 4.06 -7.07 1.84
C LEU A 118 5.12 -7.99 2.46
N SER A 119 4.81 -9.26 2.65
CA SER A 119 5.78 -10.24 3.16
C SER A 119 5.64 -11.63 2.57
N ILE A 120 6.76 -12.37 2.56
CA ILE A 120 6.80 -13.82 2.31
C ILE A 120 7.20 -14.49 3.62
N LYS A 121 6.33 -15.36 4.15
CA LYS A 121 6.59 -16.09 5.39
C LYS A 121 7.63 -17.18 5.19
N LYS A 122 8.46 -17.39 6.22
CA LYS A 122 9.21 -18.63 6.38
C LYS A 122 8.33 -19.64 7.11
N LYS A 123 8.33 -20.90 6.68
CA LYS A 123 7.45 -21.91 7.29
C LYS A 123 7.87 -22.31 8.70
N GLU A 124 9.17 -22.25 9.00
CA GLU A 124 9.76 -22.82 10.22
C GLU A 124 10.32 -21.75 11.20
N ALA A 125 10.12 -20.47 10.90
CA ALA A 125 10.54 -19.37 11.76
C ALA A 125 9.51 -18.22 11.71
N ASP A 126 9.37 -17.46 12.79
CA ASP A 126 8.54 -16.24 12.79
C ASP A 126 9.15 -15.10 11.95
N ASN A 127 10.33 -15.33 11.38
CA ASN A 127 10.98 -14.39 10.49
C ASN A 127 10.34 -14.42 9.08
N ARG A 128 10.25 -13.25 8.45
CA ARG A 128 9.65 -13.09 7.11
C ARG A 128 10.40 -12.03 6.31
N ARG A 129 10.53 -12.23 5.01
CA ARG A 129 11.02 -11.18 4.10
C ARG A 129 9.88 -10.18 3.94
N LYS A 130 10.06 -8.94 4.39
CA LYS A 130 9.04 -7.90 4.30
C LYS A 130 9.53 -6.63 3.62
N GLY A 131 8.62 -5.97 2.92
CA GLY A 131 8.76 -4.60 2.45
C GLY A 131 7.61 -3.77 3.01
N THR A 132 7.92 -2.64 3.63
CA THR A 132 6.92 -1.69 4.16
C THR A 132 7.00 -0.39 3.39
N GLY A 133 5.85 0.17 3.05
CA GLY A 133 5.77 1.40 2.28
C GLY A 133 4.46 2.14 2.50
N ARG A 134 4.47 3.40 2.08
CA ARG A 134 3.30 4.27 2.06
C ARG A 134 3.15 4.84 0.66
N CYS A 135 1.96 4.72 0.10
CA CYS A 135 1.69 5.13 -1.28
C CYS A 135 0.24 5.55 -1.48
N GLN A 136 0.01 6.29 -2.57
CA GLN A 136 -1.33 6.69 -2.98
C GLN A 136 -1.87 5.69 -3.99
N PHE A 137 -3.06 5.16 -3.72
CA PHE A 137 -3.86 4.43 -4.69
C PHE A 137 -4.97 5.32 -5.25
N SER A 138 -5.13 5.35 -6.56
CA SER A 138 -6.19 6.10 -7.26
C SER A 138 -6.64 5.34 -8.50
N ARG A 139 -7.67 5.84 -9.21
CA ARG A 139 -8.10 5.24 -10.48
C ARG A 139 -6.97 5.14 -11.52
N LYS A 140 -6.06 6.12 -11.52
CA LYS A 140 -4.93 6.20 -12.45
C LYS A 140 -3.70 5.43 -11.96
N ALA A 141 -3.51 5.31 -10.64
CA ALA A 141 -2.41 4.59 -10.00
C ALA A 141 -2.96 3.50 -9.08
N ARG A 142 -3.30 2.33 -9.65
CA ARG A 142 -3.97 1.23 -8.93
C ARG A 142 -3.02 0.17 -8.39
N SER A 143 -1.72 0.28 -8.62
CA SER A 143 -0.76 -0.74 -8.25
C SER A 143 0.45 -0.10 -7.60
N TRP A 144 0.94 -0.72 -6.53
CA TRP A 144 2.18 -0.33 -5.88
C TRP A 144 2.83 -1.55 -5.23
N GLY A 145 4.16 -1.60 -5.24
CA GLY A 145 4.91 -2.73 -4.69
C GLY A 145 6.39 -2.67 -5.06
N TRP A 146 7.03 -3.84 -5.09
CA TRP A 146 8.45 -3.98 -5.34
C TRP A 146 8.70 -4.89 -6.54
N SER A 147 9.27 -4.33 -7.61
CA SER A 147 9.72 -5.10 -8.78
C SER A 147 10.83 -6.11 -8.44
N LYS A 148 11.65 -5.82 -7.43
CA LYS A 148 12.72 -6.70 -6.92
C LYS A 148 12.51 -6.96 -5.43
N PHE A 149 11.55 -7.80 -5.07
CA PHE A 149 11.19 -8.06 -3.68
C PHE A 149 12.18 -9.02 -2.99
N ILE A 150 12.47 -10.13 -3.67
CA ILE A 150 13.44 -11.15 -3.27
C ILE A 150 14.07 -11.76 -4.52
N SER A 151 15.35 -12.14 -4.46
CA SER A 151 16.00 -12.87 -5.55
C SER A 151 15.40 -14.28 -5.66
N LEU A 152 15.37 -14.85 -6.86
CA LEU A 152 14.91 -16.23 -7.03
C LEU A 152 15.86 -17.26 -6.44
N GLU A 153 17.14 -16.93 -6.34
CA GLU A 153 18.14 -17.72 -5.63
C GLU A 153 17.77 -17.84 -4.15
N ASP A 154 17.61 -16.71 -3.45
CA ASP A 154 17.26 -16.72 -2.03
C ASP A 154 15.88 -17.34 -1.78
N PHE A 155 14.92 -17.07 -2.67
CA PHE A 155 13.56 -17.57 -2.54
C PHE A 155 13.47 -19.10 -2.71
N LYS A 156 14.23 -19.67 -3.65
CA LYS A 156 14.24 -21.10 -3.97
C LYS A 156 15.23 -21.90 -3.12
N ASP A 157 16.19 -21.25 -2.47
CA ASP A 157 17.07 -21.92 -1.52
C ASP A 157 16.26 -22.48 -0.35
N SER A 158 16.22 -23.81 -0.27
CA SER A 158 15.52 -24.54 0.79
C SER A 158 15.98 -24.17 2.20
N SER A 159 17.23 -23.73 2.38
CA SER A 159 17.78 -23.30 3.67
C SER A 159 17.14 -22.00 4.18
N ASN A 160 16.63 -21.17 3.27
CA ASN A 160 15.97 -19.92 3.61
C ASN A 160 14.51 -20.09 4.06
N GLY A 161 13.87 -21.20 3.68
CA GLY A 161 12.55 -21.61 4.17
C GLY A 161 11.34 -20.85 3.60
N TYR A 162 11.52 -20.08 2.52
CA TYR A 162 10.43 -19.32 1.86
C TYR A 162 9.58 -20.19 0.91
N LEU A 163 10.21 -21.17 0.26
CA LEU A 163 9.57 -22.14 -0.63
C LEU A 163 9.83 -23.55 -0.12
N VAL A 164 8.78 -24.26 0.31
CA VAL A 164 8.91 -25.61 0.87
C VAL A 164 8.11 -26.61 0.04
N LYS A 165 8.80 -27.61 -0.53
CA LYS A 165 8.31 -28.59 -1.52
C LYS A 165 7.88 -27.96 -2.86
N THR A 166 6.96 -27.01 -2.81
CA THR A 166 6.49 -26.13 -3.90
C THR A 166 5.65 -24.96 -3.35
N LYS A 167 5.42 -24.93 -2.03
CA LYS A 167 4.45 -24.06 -1.37
C LYS A 167 5.12 -22.83 -0.81
N CYS A 168 4.48 -21.69 -0.94
CA CYS A 168 4.87 -20.46 -0.26
C CYS A 168 3.63 -19.70 0.24
N CYS A 169 3.85 -18.80 1.20
CA CYS A 169 2.78 -18.00 1.79
C CYS A 169 3.16 -16.53 1.68
N VAL A 170 2.31 -15.76 1.00
CA VAL A 170 2.43 -14.30 0.90
C VAL A 170 1.42 -13.65 1.82
N GLU A 171 1.83 -12.59 2.50
CA GLU A 171 0.93 -11.76 3.28
C GLU A 171 1.00 -10.31 2.83
N VAL A 172 -0.11 -9.61 3.02
CA VAL A 172 -0.14 -8.16 2.99
C VAL A 172 -0.89 -7.62 4.19
N GLU A 173 -0.27 -6.72 4.92
CA GLU A 173 -0.93 -5.86 5.89
C GLU A 173 -1.27 -4.53 5.22
N VAL A 174 -2.50 -4.07 5.36
CA VAL A 174 -3.00 -2.85 4.70
C VAL A 174 -3.71 -1.98 5.73
N ALA A 175 -3.32 -0.70 5.79
CA ALA A 175 -4.00 0.34 6.56
C ALA A 175 -4.31 1.54 5.65
N ILE A 176 -5.57 1.91 5.56
CA ILE A 176 -5.98 3.17 4.91
C ILE A 176 -5.85 4.27 5.95
N ILE A 177 -4.93 5.20 5.71
CA ILE A 177 -4.56 6.24 6.68
C ILE A 177 -4.95 7.65 6.22
N GLY A 178 -5.48 7.78 5.00
CA GLY A 178 -6.03 9.03 4.49
C GLY A 178 -6.78 8.82 3.19
N SER A 179 -7.68 9.74 2.88
CA SER A 179 -8.43 9.78 1.61
C SER A 179 -8.50 11.23 1.14
N SER A 180 -8.20 11.47 -0.13
CA SER A 180 -8.51 12.74 -0.78
C SER A 180 -9.91 12.62 -1.39
N GLY A 181 -10.86 13.36 -0.86
CA GLY A 181 -12.19 13.55 -1.43
C GLY A 181 -12.66 14.97 -1.16
N GLN A 182 -13.44 15.56 -2.06
CA GLN A 182 -14.16 16.78 -1.73
C GLN A 182 -15.27 16.42 -0.75
N GLU A 183 -15.31 17.12 0.40
CA GLU A 183 -16.52 17.16 1.21
C GLU A 183 -17.56 17.92 0.39
N SER A 184 -18.62 17.24 -0.06
CA SER A 184 -19.84 17.90 -0.50
C SER A 184 -20.44 18.59 0.72
N GLY A 185 -20.23 19.91 0.78
CA GLY A 185 -20.93 20.81 1.69
C GLY A 185 -22.38 21.01 1.27
#